data_AF-A0A2G9TJ53-F1
#
_entry.id   AF-A0A2G9TJ53-F1
#
_cell.length_a   1.000
_cell.length_b   1.000
_cell.length_c   1.000
_cell.angle_alpha   90.00
_cell.angle_beta   90.00
_cell.angle_gamma   90.00
#
_symmetry.space_group_name_H-M   'P 1'
#
loop_
_entity.id
_entity.type
_entity.pdbx_description
1 polymer ?
#
loop_
_entity_poly.entity_id
_entity_poly.type
_entity_poly.pdbx_seq_one_letter_code
_entity_poly.pdbx_strand_id
1 'polypeptide(L)'
;MRKAENIQRRIAGRRKDIHGLEKHARHSEGTTADTTFTTILNVFIIIPLIMTAILGCGFIWIEELTVLDARKLYTPVSALSWKEEHVMNELWPVKPQEFLPERTFEWRRYLYLVVHGRLNEDGSYPNILN
;
A
#
# COMPACT_ATOMS: atom_id res chain seq x y z
N MET A 1 34.55 63.65 -48.40
CA MET A 1 33.31 62.90 -48.03
C MET A 1 33.50 61.37 -47.94
N ARG A 2 34.36 60.70 -48.73
CA ARG A 2 34.53 59.22 -48.70
C ARG A 2 35.00 58.60 -47.37
N LYS A 3 35.74 59.32 -46.53
CA LYS A 3 36.27 58.80 -45.25
C LYS A 3 35.16 58.51 -44.23
N ALA A 4 34.11 59.33 -44.21
CA ALA A 4 32.96 59.16 -43.32
C ALA A 4 32.12 57.93 -43.69
N GLU A 5 31.93 57.68 -44.99
CA GLU A 5 31.17 56.54 -45.48
C GLU A 5 31.83 55.19 -45.13
N ASN A 6 33.16 55.11 -45.22
CA ASN A 6 33.88 53.89 -44.89
C ASN A 6 33.82 53.56 -43.38
N ILE A 7 33.82 54.60 -42.54
CA ILE A 7 33.63 54.45 -41.09
C ILE A 7 32.20 53.95 -40.79
N GLN A 8 31.18 54.50 -41.44
CA GLN A 8 29.79 54.07 -41.27
C GLN A 8 29.58 52.62 -41.70
N ARG A 9 30.18 52.19 -42.82
CA ARG A 9 30.13 50.78 -43.26
C ARG A 9 30.77 49.83 -42.25
N ARG A 10 31.90 50.20 -41.64
CA ARG A 10 32.56 49.40 -40.59
C ARG A 10 31.74 49.32 -39.30
N ILE A 11 31.05 50.40 -38.93
CA ILE A 11 30.17 50.40 -37.74
C ILE A 11 28.93 49.53 -38.00
N ALA A 12 28.33 49.63 -39.18
CA ALA A 12 27.19 48.81 -39.57
C ALA A 12 27.53 47.31 -39.61
N GLY A 13 28.73 46.95 -40.10
CA GLY A 13 29.24 45.57 -40.07
C GLY A 13 29.37 45.04 -38.64
N ARG A 14 30.11 45.75 -37.78
CA ARG A 14 30.26 45.35 -36.36
C ARG A 14 28.94 45.23 -35.62
N ARG A 15 27.97 46.11 -35.92
CA ARG A 15 26.65 46.03 -35.30
C ARG A 15 25.90 44.75 -35.69
N LYS A 16 26.03 44.29 -36.94
CA LYS A 16 25.43 43.02 -37.38
C LYS A 16 26.08 41.82 -36.69
N ASP A 17 27.39 41.83 -36.53
CA ASP A 17 28.13 40.74 -35.90
C ASP A 17 27.75 40.59 -34.41
N ILE A 18 27.66 41.72 -33.69
CA ILE A 18 27.22 41.73 -32.28
C ILE A 18 25.79 41.20 -32.15
N HIS A 19 24.90 41.60 -33.06
CA HIS A 19 23.51 41.15 -33.02
C HIS A 19 23.35 39.66 -33.38
N GLY A 20 24.22 39.13 -34.24
CA GLY A 20 24.31 37.70 -34.51
C GLY A 20 24.78 36.91 -33.30
N LEU A 21 25.82 37.39 -32.61
CA LEU A 21 26.35 36.77 -31.39
C LEU A 21 25.29 36.74 -30.26
N GLU A 22 24.54 37.82 -30.06
CA GLU A 22 23.46 37.84 -29.06
C GLU A 22 22.31 36.90 -29.39
N LYS A 23 21.99 36.70 -30.68
CA LYS A 23 20.96 35.73 -31.09
C LYS A 23 21.41 34.29 -30.83
N HIS A 24 22.66 33.97 -31.13
CA HIS A 24 23.22 32.65 -30.84
C HIS A 24 23.31 32.38 -29.34
N ALA A 25 23.72 33.38 -28.54
CA ALA A 25 23.76 33.26 -27.08
C ALA A 25 22.38 33.01 -26.47
N ARG A 26 21.36 33.78 -26.88
CA ARG A 26 19.98 33.58 -26.40
C ARG A 26 19.37 32.24 -26.80
N HIS A 27 19.68 31.75 -28.00
CA HIS A 27 19.19 30.44 -28.44
C HIS A 27 19.85 29.29 -27.67
N SER A 28 21.15 29.42 -27.36
CA SER A 28 21.88 28.46 -26.52
C SER A 28 21.32 28.44 -25.10
N GLU A 29 21.06 29.60 -24.51
CA GLU A 29 20.59 29.73 -23.12
C GLU A 29 19.15 29.22 -22.95
N GLY A 30 18.27 29.48 -23.93
CA GLY A 30 16.91 28.94 -23.95
C GLY A 30 16.89 27.41 -24.02
N THR A 31 17.72 26.81 -24.87
CA THR A 31 17.79 25.35 -25.02
C THR A 31 18.27 24.66 -23.74
N THR A 32 19.21 25.28 -23.00
CA THR A 32 19.69 24.78 -21.71
C THR A 32 18.67 24.94 -20.58
N ALA A 33 17.87 26.01 -20.61
CA ALA A 33 16.81 26.22 -19.62
C ALA A 33 15.66 25.22 -19.81
N ASP A 34 15.28 24.95 -21.06
CA ASP A 34 14.19 24.03 -21.38
C ASP A 34 14.53 22.56 -21.03
N THR A 35 15.78 22.16 -21.26
CA THR A 35 16.26 20.82 -20.88
C THR A 35 16.40 20.65 -19.38
N THR A 36 16.89 21.65 -18.65
CA THR A 36 16.98 21.57 -17.18
C THR A 36 15.59 21.53 -16.53
N PHE A 37 14.64 22.34 -17.01
CA PHE A 37 13.27 22.35 -16.52
C PHE A 37 12.54 21.02 -16.75
N THR A 38 12.62 20.46 -17.97
CA THR A 38 12.02 19.15 -18.27
C THR A 38 12.66 18.02 -17.46
N THR A 39 13.96 18.08 -17.22
CA THR A 39 14.65 17.09 -16.38
C THR A 39 14.18 17.16 -14.92
N ILE A 40 13.99 18.35 -14.36
CA ILE A 40 13.48 18.55 -13.00
C ILE A 40 12.05 18.00 -12.86
N LEU A 41 11.18 18.28 -13.84
CA LEU A 41 9.81 17.75 -13.85
C LEU A 41 9.78 16.22 -13.91
N ASN A 42 10.61 15.62 -14.77
CA ASN A 42 10.69 14.16 -14.89
C ASN A 42 11.13 13.51 -13.57
N VAL A 43 12.14 14.08 -12.90
CA VAL A 43 12.61 13.60 -11.60
C VAL A 43 11.51 13.70 -10.54
N PHE A 44 10.78 14.81 -10.49
CA PHE A 44 9.71 15.03 -9.52
C PHE A 44 8.49 14.12 -9.72
N ILE A 45 8.26 13.62 -10.94
CA ILE A 45 7.15 12.70 -11.24
C ILE A 45 7.58 11.25 -11.05
N ILE A 46 8.77 10.89 -11.54
CA ILE A 46 9.24 9.49 -11.55
C ILE A 46 9.61 9.01 -10.14
N ILE A 47 10.24 9.86 -9.32
CA ILE A 47 10.62 9.49 -7.95
C ILE A 47 9.42 9.08 -7.08
N PRO A 48 8.36 9.89 -6.92
CA PRO A 48 7.21 9.49 -6.10
C PRO A 48 6.45 8.32 -6.70
N LEU A 49 6.46 8.14 -8.03
CA LEU A 49 5.86 6.98 -8.68
C LEU A 49 6.59 5.68 -8.31
N ILE A 50 7.93 5.69 -8.35
CA ILE A 50 8.74 4.54 -7.93
C ILE A 50 8.60 4.31 -6.42
N MET A 51 8.59 5.38 -5.62
CA MET A 51 8.42 5.29 -4.17
C MET A 51 7.08 4.64 -3.81
N THR A 52 5.99 5.10 -4.42
CA THR A 52 4.66 4.51 -4.19
C THR A 52 4.59 3.05 -4.65
N ALA A 53 5.25 2.68 -5.75
CA ALA A 53 5.33 1.28 -6.16
C ALA A 53 6.12 0.41 -5.16
N ILE A 54 7.24 0.90 -4.63
CA ILE A 54 8.04 0.19 -3.61
C ILE A 54 7.23 0.02 -2.32
N LEU A 55 6.53 1.06 -1.86
CA LEU A 55 5.67 0.97 -0.67
C LEU A 55 4.46 0.04 -0.92
N GLY A 56 3.94 0.02 -2.14
CA GLY A 56 2.86 -0.86 -2.57
C GLY A 56 3.25 -2.35 -2.56
N CYS A 57 4.52 -2.67 -2.79
CA CYS A 57 5.03 -4.04 -2.75
C CYS A 57 4.85 -4.70 -1.36
N GLY A 58 4.80 -3.90 -0.28
CA GLY A 58 4.53 -4.39 1.08
C GLY A 58 3.17 -5.05 1.24
N PHE A 59 2.18 -4.74 0.38
CA PHE A 59 0.87 -5.38 0.40
C PHE A 59 0.88 -6.83 -0.10
N ILE A 60 1.95 -7.28 -0.76
CA ILE A 60 2.09 -8.71 -1.13
C ILE A 60 2.18 -9.59 0.13
N TRP A 61 2.66 -9.03 1.25
CA TRP A 61 2.79 -9.74 2.51
C TRP A 61 1.61 -9.53 3.48
N ILE A 62 0.46 -9.09 2.97
CA ILE A 62 -0.71 -8.76 3.79
C ILE A 62 -1.30 -9.98 4.53
N GLU A 63 -1.11 -11.19 4.00
CA GLU A 63 -1.59 -12.44 4.61
C GLU A 63 -0.92 -12.72 5.97
N GLU A 64 0.33 -12.27 6.16
CA GLU A 64 1.05 -12.41 7.43
C GLU A 64 0.68 -11.31 8.44
N LEU A 65 0.26 -10.13 7.95
CA LEU A 65 -0.19 -9.00 8.77
C LEU A 65 -1.67 -9.08 9.16
N THR A 66 -2.48 -9.84 8.42
CA THR A 66 -3.89 -10.06 8.75
C THR A 66 -4.01 -11.16 9.79
N VAL A 67 -4.19 -10.74 11.04
CA VAL A 67 -4.52 -11.65 12.14
C VAL A 67 -5.94 -12.17 11.95
N LEU A 68 -6.07 -13.26 11.19
CA LEU A 68 -7.35 -13.96 10.99
C LEU A 68 -7.76 -14.79 12.22
N ASP A 69 -6.85 -14.95 13.19
CA ASP A 69 -7.15 -15.58 14.47
C ASP A 69 -7.87 -14.57 15.38
N ALA A 70 -9.20 -14.67 15.45
CA ALA A 70 -10.03 -13.84 16.32
C ALA A 70 -9.55 -13.84 17.78
N ARG A 71 -8.96 -14.94 18.25
CA ARG A 71 -8.40 -15.02 19.62
C ARG A 71 -7.24 -14.05 19.81
N LYS A 72 -6.31 -13.99 18.86
CA LYS A 72 -5.16 -13.08 18.89
C LYS A 72 -5.58 -11.61 18.72
N LEU A 73 -6.75 -11.36 18.12
CA LEU A 73 -7.31 -10.01 17.99
C LEU A 73 -7.88 -9.47 19.31
N TYR A 74 -8.58 -10.31 20.08
CA TYR A 74 -9.28 -9.87 21.29
C TYR A 74 -8.53 -10.14 22.60
N THR A 75 -7.48 -10.95 22.57
CA THR A 75 -6.67 -11.26 23.75
C THR A 75 -5.28 -10.62 23.62
N PRO A 76 -4.88 -9.72 24.54
CA PRO A 76 -3.56 -9.12 24.48
C PRO A 76 -2.48 -10.18 24.67
N VAL A 77 -1.35 -10.04 23.97
CA VAL A 77 -0.23 -10.99 24.01
C VAL A 77 0.38 -11.18 25.41
N SER A 78 0.15 -10.23 26.32
CA SER A 78 0.60 -10.29 27.72
C SER A 78 -0.43 -10.90 28.68
N ALA A 79 -1.58 -11.39 28.19
CA ALA A 79 -2.61 -11.97 29.04
C ALA A 79 -2.14 -13.26 29.73
N LEU A 80 -2.49 -13.41 31.01
CA LEU A 80 -2.27 -14.64 31.77
C LEU A 80 -3.04 -15.84 31.21
N SER A 81 -4.14 -15.59 30.48
CA SER A 81 -4.97 -16.60 29.84
C SER A 81 -4.19 -17.51 28.88
N TRP A 82 -3.14 -17.00 28.23
CA TRP A 82 -2.26 -17.81 27.37
C TRP A 82 -1.50 -18.88 28.15
N LYS A 83 -1.06 -18.54 29.37
CA LYS A 83 -0.34 -19.45 30.26
C LYS A 83 -1.30 -20.47 30.87
N GLU A 84 -2.49 -20.04 31.27
CA GLU A 84 -3.54 -20.93 31.77
C GLU A 84 -3.99 -21.92 30.70
N GLU A 85 -4.20 -21.48 29.45
CA GLU A 85 -4.53 -22.34 28.31
C GLU A 85 -3.43 -23.37 28.06
N HIS A 86 -2.16 -22.96 28.12
CA HIS A 86 -1.03 -23.86 27.91
C HIS A 86 -0.95 -24.95 29.00
N VAL A 87 -1.07 -24.56 30.26
CA VAL A 87 -1.07 -25.48 31.40
C VAL A 87 -2.28 -26.41 31.38
N MET A 88 -3.46 -25.89 31.03
CA MET A 88 -4.68 -26.70 30.89
C MET A 88 -4.54 -27.75 29.78
N ASN A 89 -3.95 -27.38 28.64
CA ASN A 89 -3.68 -28.31 27.54
C ASN A 89 -2.69 -29.41 27.90
N GLU A 90 -1.68 -29.09 28.71
CA GLU A 90 -0.68 -30.07 29.16
C GLU A 90 -1.25 -31.06 30.18
N LEU A 91 -2.03 -30.58 31.15
CA LEU A 91 -2.62 -31.41 32.20
C LEU A 91 -3.83 -32.23 31.72
N TRP A 92 -4.64 -31.67 30.81
CA TRP A 92 -5.88 -32.28 30.35
C TRP A 92 -6.02 -32.20 28.82
N PRO A 93 -5.25 -33.01 28.07
CA PRO A 93 -5.30 -32.99 26.61
C PRO A 93 -6.70 -33.39 26.11
N VAL A 94 -7.30 -32.53 25.29
CA VAL A 94 -8.61 -32.80 24.68
C VAL A 94 -8.42 -33.89 23.62
N LYS A 95 -8.94 -35.09 23.88
CA LYS A 95 -8.96 -36.16 22.89
C LYS A 95 -10.08 -35.88 21.88
N PRO A 96 -9.84 -36.02 20.57
CA PRO A 96 -10.87 -35.76 19.55
C PRO A 96 -12.11 -36.66 19.68
N GLN A 97 -11.99 -37.78 20.39
CA GLN A 97 -13.09 -38.74 20.59
C GLN A 97 -13.89 -38.51 21.89
N GLU A 98 -13.47 -37.62 22.79
CA GLU A 98 -14.17 -37.34 24.05
C GLU A 98 -14.84 -35.96 23.98
N PHE A 99 -16.17 -35.95 23.79
CA PHE A 99 -16.96 -34.73 23.81
C PHE A 99 -17.30 -34.36 25.27
N LEU A 100 -16.68 -33.27 25.75
CA LEU A 100 -16.96 -32.69 27.07
C LEU A 100 -17.55 -31.28 26.85
N PRO A 101 -18.88 -31.11 26.98
CA PRO A 101 -19.59 -29.89 26.56
C PRO A 101 -19.10 -28.59 27.22
N GLU A 102 -18.49 -28.68 28.40
CA GLU A 102 -17.92 -27.52 29.11
C GLU A 102 -16.44 -27.24 28.75
N ARG A 103 -15.72 -28.21 28.16
CA ARG A 103 -14.28 -28.13 27.83
C ARG A 103 -13.98 -27.88 26.35
N THR A 104 -14.95 -28.03 25.43
CA THR A 104 -14.75 -27.84 23.98
C THR A 104 -14.75 -26.36 23.53
N PHE A 105 -14.70 -25.41 24.46
CA PHE A 105 -14.55 -23.98 24.16
C PHE A 105 -13.15 -23.58 23.66
N GLU A 106 -12.27 -24.53 23.38
CA GLU A 106 -11.15 -24.25 22.51
C GLU A 106 -11.70 -23.88 21.13
N TRP A 107 -11.30 -22.69 20.66
CA TRP A 107 -11.66 -22.07 19.38
C TRP A 107 -11.19 -22.88 18.14
N ARG A 108 -10.90 -24.17 18.31
CA ARG A 108 -10.55 -25.10 17.24
C ARG A 108 -11.84 -25.70 16.67
N ARG A 109 -12.57 -24.86 15.93
CA ARG A 109 -13.63 -25.26 14.98
C ARG A 109 -14.75 -26.11 15.59
N TYR A 110 -15.63 -25.48 16.35
CA TYR A 110 -16.96 -26.02 16.62
C TYR A 110 -17.93 -25.66 15.48
N LEU A 111 -18.82 -26.57 15.12
CA LEU A 111 -19.96 -26.30 14.25
C LEU A 111 -21.22 -26.29 15.12
N TYR A 112 -21.77 -25.10 15.39
CA TYR A 112 -23.06 -24.99 16.06
C TYR A 112 -24.18 -25.13 15.03
N LEU A 113 -24.90 -26.25 15.07
CA LEU A 113 -26.14 -26.42 14.33
C LEU A 113 -27.30 -25.93 15.21
N VAL A 114 -27.82 -24.73 14.94
CA VAL A 114 -29.03 -24.22 15.60
C VAL A 114 -30.22 -24.59 14.75
N VAL A 115 -31.04 -25.53 15.22
CA VAL A 115 -32.27 -25.93 14.52
C VAL A 115 -33.47 -25.29 15.21
N HIS A 116 -34.17 -24.42 14.49
CA HIS A 116 -35.46 -23.91 14.91
C HIS A 116 -36.57 -24.76 14.30
N GLY A 117 -37.28 -25.52 15.14
CA GLY A 117 -38.50 -26.20 14.72
C GLY A 117 -39.62 -25.19 14.47
N ARG A 118 -40.21 -25.19 13.27
CA ARG A 118 -41.53 -24.58 13.05
C ARG A 118 -42.58 -25.47 13.70
N LEU A 119 -43.58 -24.86 14.34
CA LEU A 119 -44.75 -25.59 14.84
C LEU A 119 -45.49 -26.22 13.65
N ASN A 120 -45.79 -27.51 13.76
CA ASN A 120 -46.76 -28.15 12.88
C ASN A 120 -48.17 -27.67 13.22
N GLU A 121 -49.11 -27.86 12.30
CA GLU A 121 -50.53 -27.50 12.50
C GLU A 121 -51.14 -28.19 13.74
N ASP A 122 -50.58 -29.33 14.14
CA ASP A 122 -50.94 -30.10 15.33
C ASP A 122 -50.36 -29.57 16.65
N GLY A 123 -49.63 -28.45 16.61
CA GLY A 123 -49.01 -27.84 17.79
C GLY A 123 -47.76 -28.56 18.33
N SER A 124 -47.29 -29.61 17.64
CA SER A 124 -46.06 -30.32 18.00
C SER A 124 -44.84 -29.78 17.26
N TYR A 125 -43.67 -29.90 17.89
CA TYR A 125 -42.40 -29.65 17.23
C TYR A 125 -41.91 -30.90 16.51
N PRO A 126 -41.37 -30.79 15.28
CA PRO A 126 -40.80 -31.93 14.58
C PRO A 126 -39.60 -32.49 15.35
N ASN A 127 -39.59 -33.81 15.56
CA ASN A 127 -38.46 -34.49 16.19
C ASN A 127 -37.30 -34.59 15.19
N ILE A 128 -36.16 -34.01 15.56
CA ILE A 128 -34.98 -33.84 14.71
C ILE A 128 -33.98 -35.02 14.89
N LEU A 129 -34.30 -35.97 15.77
CA LEU A 129 -33.40 -37.05 16.21
C LEU A 129 -33.88 -38.46 15.81
N ASN A 130 -34.68 -38.59 14.75
CA ASN A 130 -35.13 -39.89 14.25
C ASN A 130 -34.40 -40.31 12.98
#